data_AF-A0A965BVT0-F1
#
_entry.id   AF-A0A965BVT0-F1
#
_cell.length_a   1.000
_cell.length_b   1.000
_cell.length_c   1.000
_cell.angle_alpha   90.00
_cell.angle_beta   90.00
_cell.angle_gamma   90.00
#
_symmetry.space_group_name_H-M   'P 1'
#
loop_
_entity.id
_entity.type
_entity.pdbx_description
1 polymer ?
#
loop_
_entity_poly.entity_id
_entity_poly.type
_entity_poly.pdbx_seq_one_letter_code
_entity_poly.pdbx_strand_id
1 'polypeptide(L)'
;MAKTTKSTKVKSPTKLKATSKAKKKPGTKQKAAKAAKKKAALPLPGGLKAKGAKLPKRIRKVEARVLQPLNISPGGADAKILDELWQTVEQRRLAGDVASSHSARLMARGTAKVAQKFGEEAVECVIEATIGNRAATVLESADVLYHLVVMWVDAGIKPEEVWAELARRQGISGIAEKAARPAGIIRAAGTTKLP
;
A
#
# COMPACT_ATOMS: atom_id res chain seq x y z
N MET A 1 34.93 27.10 47.87
CA MET A 1 35.03 28.59 47.93
C MET A 1 35.75 29.07 46.68
N ALA A 2 35.40 30.25 46.14
CA ALA A 2 35.85 30.71 44.82
C ALA A 2 37.10 31.62 44.87
N LYS A 3 37.83 31.75 43.75
CA LYS A 3 38.95 32.69 43.57
C LYS A 3 38.75 33.64 42.38
N THR A 4 38.49 34.90 42.70
CA THR A 4 39.18 36.11 42.20
C THR A 4 39.43 36.29 40.69
N THR A 5 38.55 37.10 40.09
CA THR A 5 38.78 38.18 39.09
C THR A 5 40.17 38.42 38.47
N LYS A 6 40.20 38.70 37.14
CA LYS A 6 40.33 40.08 36.60
C LYS A 6 40.09 40.17 35.08
N SER A 7 39.97 41.40 34.57
CA SER A 7 39.70 41.75 33.16
C SER A 7 40.68 42.80 32.64
N THR A 8 40.99 42.80 31.34
CA THR A 8 41.57 43.96 30.61
C THR A 8 41.10 43.97 29.14
N LYS A 9 41.03 45.17 28.52
CA LYS A 9 40.52 45.40 27.15
C LYS A 9 41.17 46.63 26.51
N VAL A 10 42.00 46.44 25.47
CA VAL A 10 42.75 47.45 24.69
C VAL A 10 43.03 46.85 23.29
N LYS A 11 42.95 47.51 22.12
CA LYS A 11 42.29 48.77 21.66
C LYS A 11 42.02 48.61 20.12
N SER A 12 41.49 49.65 19.45
CA SER A 12 41.48 49.82 17.98
C SER A 12 42.28 51.11 17.61
N PRO A 13 42.62 51.44 16.33
CA PRO A 13 41.71 51.73 15.20
C PRO A 13 42.04 50.85 13.95
N THR A 14 42.01 51.16 12.63
CA THR A 14 41.81 52.40 11.82
C THR A 14 41.16 52.18 10.43
N LYS A 15 39.82 52.10 10.40
CA LYS A 15 38.90 52.78 9.46
C LYS A 15 39.44 53.44 8.17
N LEU A 16 38.88 53.06 7.00
CA LEU A 16 38.61 53.97 5.85
C LEU A 16 37.42 53.50 5.00
N LYS A 17 36.86 54.40 4.16
CA LYS A 17 35.71 54.20 3.24
C LYS A 17 36.23 54.24 1.77
N ALA A 18 35.47 54.08 0.66
CA ALA A 18 34.03 54.27 0.45
C ALA A 18 33.43 53.62 -0.83
N THR A 19 32.12 53.37 -0.78
CA THR A 19 31.07 53.53 -1.83
C THR A 19 31.36 53.36 -3.33
N SER A 20 30.52 52.55 -4.00
CA SER A 20 29.55 53.05 -5.01
C SER A 20 28.38 52.06 -5.23
N LYS A 21 27.34 52.46 -5.98
CA LYS A 21 26.14 51.65 -6.36
C LYS A 21 25.97 51.63 -7.89
N ALA A 22 25.49 50.54 -8.50
CA ALA A 22 24.57 50.61 -9.67
C ALA A 22 23.98 49.26 -10.17
N LYS A 23 22.72 49.33 -10.64
CA LYS A 23 22.07 48.64 -11.79
C LYS A 23 21.98 47.08 -11.92
N LYS A 24 20.75 46.59 -11.62
CA LYS A 24 19.83 45.72 -12.39
C LYS A 24 20.31 44.47 -13.21
N LYS A 25 19.59 43.36 -12.95
CA LYS A 25 19.30 42.15 -13.80
C LYS A 25 18.98 42.47 -15.27
N PRO A 26 19.19 41.55 -16.25
CA PRO A 26 18.69 40.15 -16.31
C PRO A 26 19.78 39.07 -16.52
N GLY A 27 19.50 37.75 -16.53
CA GLY A 27 18.23 37.06 -16.24
C GLY A 27 18.04 35.69 -16.94
N THR A 28 19.00 34.76 -16.81
CA THR A 28 18.95 33.42 -17.45
C THR A 28 18.70 32.29 -16.43
N LYS A 29 17.62 31.51 -16.61
CA LYS A 29 17.31 30.34 -15.79
C LYS A 29 17.95 29.06 -16.37
N GLN A 30 19.15 28.71 -15.93
CA GLN A 30 19.67 27.35 -16.15
C GLN A 30 18.88 26.36 -15.27
N LYS A 31 18.06 25.52 -15.89
CA LYS A 31 17.40 24.39 -15.20
C LYS A 31 18.42 23.27 -15.03
N ALA A 32 18.77 22.93 -13.78
CA ALA A 32 19.52 21.72 -13.49
C ALA A 32 18.68 20.48 -13.86
N ALA A 33 19.11 19.71 -14.85
CA ALA A 33 18.42 18.49 -15.29
C ALA A 33 18.63 17.36 -14.26
N LYS A 34 17.61 17.10 -13.44
CA LYS A 34 17.68 16.05 -12.41
C LYS A 34 17.44 14.68 -13.07
N ALA A 35 18.51 13.91 -13.26
CA ALA A 35 18.46 12.60 -13.87
C ALA A 35 17.56 11.64 -13.08
N ALA A 36 16.41 11.27 -13.67
CA ALA A 36 15.49 10.32 -13.06
C ALA A 36 15.98 8.89 -13.28
N LYS A 37 16.20 8.13 -12.19
CA LYS A 37 16.42 6.68 -12.28
C LYS A 37 15.17 6.02 -12.89
N LYS A 38 15.30 5.46 -14.09
CA LYS A 38 14.25 4.61 -14.69
C LYS A 38 14.02 3.41 -13.77
N LYS A 39 12.83 3.30 -13.17
CA LYS A 39 12.34 2.00 -12.70
C LYS A 39 12.06 1.14 -13.93
N ALA A 40 12.39 -0.15 -13.89
CA ALA A 40 11.94 -1.08 -14.91
C ALA A 40 10.42 -1.22 -14.78
N ALA A 41 9.67 -0.76 -15.79
CA ALA A 41 8.26 -1.07 -15.94
C ALA A 41 8.15 -2.36 -16.75
N LEU A 42 7.28 -3.29 -16.33
CA LEU A 42 6.86 -4.36 -17.22
C LEU A 42 6.10 -3.75 -18.42
N PRO A 43 6.23 -4.31 -19.62
CA PRO A 43 5.58 -3.77 -20.82
C PRO A 43 4.07 -4.04 -20.79
N LEU A 44 3.31 -3.12 -20.20
CA LEU A 44 1.87 -3.03 -20.44
C LEU A 44 1.62 -2.64 -21.91
N PRO A 45 0.67 -3.27 -22.63
CA PRO A 45 0.29 -2.83 -23.97
C PRO A 45 -0.29 -1.41 -23.92
N GLY A 46 0.39 -0.47 -24.59
CA GLY A 46 0.06 0.95 -24.53
C GLY A 46 -1.23 1.28 -25.29
N GLY A 47 -2.26 1.75 -24.58
CA GLY A 47 -3.47 2.32 -25.21
C GLY A 47 -4.70 2.44 -24.32
N LEU A 48 -4.83 1.61 -23.27
CA LEU A 48 -6.07 1.47 -22.51
C LEU A 48 -6.36 2.64 -21.55
N LYS A 49 -6.99 3.71 -22.05
CA LYS A 49 -7.66 4.73 -21.23
C LYS A 49 -8.93 4.16 -20.60
N ALA A 50 -8.78 3.48 -19.46
CA ALA A 50 -9.87 2.81 -18.74
C ALA A 50 -10.91 3.77 -18.12
N LYS A 51 -11.78 4.37 -18.95
CA LYS A 51 -13.11 4.81 -18.50
C LYS A 51 -13.96 3.57 -18.25
N GLY A 52 -14.02 3.11 -17.00
CA GLY A 52 -14.76 1.91 -16.61
C GLY A 52 -16.23 1.98 -17.06
N ALA A 53 -16.62 1.08 -17.97
CA ALA A 53 -17.99 1.00 -18.46
C ALA A 53 -18.95 0.66 -17.30
N LYS A 54 -20.07 1.39 -17.18
CA LYS A 54 -21.07 1.11 -16.15
C LYS A 54 -21.86 -0.14 -16.54
N LEU A 55 -21.58 -1.26 -15.88
CA LEU A 55 -22.25 -2.56 -16.06
C LEU A 55 -23.78 -2.44 -16.20
N PRO A 56 -24.43 -3.12 -17.17
CA PRO A 56 -25.87 -2.98 -17.42
C PRO A 56 -26.75 -3.14 -16.16
N LYS A 57 -27.79 -2.29 -16.04
CA LYS A 57 -28.70 -2.26 -14.87
C LYS A 57 -29.27 -3.64 -14.51
N ARG A 58 -29.51 -4.50 -15.51
CA ARG A 58 -30.05 -5.86 -15.31
C ARG A 58 -29.07 -6.78 -14.58
N ILE A 59 -27.77 -6.71 -14.89
CA ILE A 59 -26.74 -7.53 -14.23
C ILE A 59 -26.59 -7.09 -12.77
N ARG A 60 -26.45 -5.77 -12.54
CA ARG A 60 -26.39 -5.19 -11.18
C ARG A 60 -27.57 -5.57 -10.28
N LYS A 61 -28.79 -5.65 -10.84
CA LYS A 61 -29.99 -6.06 -10.09
C LYS A 61 -30.03 -7.57 -9.81
N VAL A 62 -29.29 -8.39 -10.56
CA VAL A 62 -29.10 -9.82 -10.27
C VAL A 62 -28.00 -10.00 -9.21
N GLU A 63 -26.86 -9.33 -9.37
CA GLU A 63 -25.76 -9.32 -8.38
C GLU A 63 -26.26 -8.87 -7.00
N ALA A 64 -26.97 -7.74 -6.93
CA ALA A 64 -27.59 -7.24 -5.69
C ALA A 64 -28.75 -8.12 -5.15
N ARG A 65 -29.25 -9.09 -5.93
CA ARG A 65 -30.21 -10.11 -5.45
C ARG A 65 -29.53 -11.39 -4.95
N VAL A 66 -28.26 -11.61 -5.28
CA VAL A 66 -27.43 -12.63 -4.61
C VAL A 66 -26.96 -12.11 -3.24
N LEU A 67 -26.66 -10.80 -3.16
CA LEU A 67 -26.33 -10.08 -1.92
C LEU A 67 -27.58 -9.78 -1.06
N GLN A 68 -28.39 -10.80 -0.78
CA GLN A 68 -29.46 -10.73 0.25
C GLN A 68 -28.86 -10.48 1.64
N PRO A 69 -29.62 -9.92 2.61
CA PRO A 69 -29.12 -9.70 3.97
C PRO A 69 -28.60 -11.00 4.61
N LEU A 70 -27.54 -10.85 5.41
CA LEU A 70 -26.64 -11.88 5.95
C LEU A 70 -27.32 -13.11 6.58
N ASN A 71 -27.79 -14.04 5.76
CA ASN A 71 -28.10 -15.41 6.17
C ASN A 71 -26.89 -16.32 5.94
N ILE A 72 -25.78 -16.05 6.64
CA ILE A 72 -24.60 -16.93 6.62
C ILE A 72 -24.97 -18.24 7.32
N SER A 73 -25.25 -19.28 6.54
CA SER A 73 -25.31 -20.65 7.06
C SER A 73 -23.86 -21.17 7.22
N PRO A 74 -23.36 -21.42 8.44
CA PRO A 74 -21.95 -21.67 8.68
C PRO A 74 -21.45 -23.05 8.20
N GLY A 75 -22.33 -23.91 7.68
CA GLY A 75 -21.96 -25.25 7.18
C GLY A 75 -21.58 -25.31 5.69
N GLY A 76 -21.46 -24.18 4.99
CA GLY A 76 -21.35 -24.13 3.52
C GLY A 76 -19.98 -23.75 2.93
N ALA A 77 -18.99 -23.34 3.74
CA ALA A 77 -17.69 -22.88 3.24
C ALA A 77 -16.55 -23.20 4.22
N ASP A 78 -15.36 -23.49 3.68
CA ASP A 78 -14.11 -23.65 4.43
C ASP A 78 -12.97 -22.83 3.80
N ALA A 79 -11.75 -22.95 4.35
CA ALA A 79 -10.60 -22.13 3.95
C ALA A 79 -10.21 -22.24 2.45
N LYS A 80 -10.58 -23.33 1.76
CA LYS A 80 -10.31 -23.53 0.32
C LYS A 80 -10.94 -22.45 -0.57
N ILE A 81 -11.94 -21.74 -0.07
CA ILE A 81 -12.54 -20.58 -0.76
C ILE A 81 -11.50 -19.51 -1.11
N LEU A 82 -10.39 -19.40 -0.37
CA LEU A 82 -9.32 -18.45 -0.65
C LEU A 82 -8.44 -18.90 -1.83
N ASP A 83 -8.24 -20.21 -2.01
CA ASP A 83 -7.53 -20.78 -3.16
C ASP A 83 -8.39 -20.68 -4.43
N GLU A 84 -9.68 -21.02 -4.32
CA GLU A 84 -10.68 -20.87 -5.40
C GLU A 84 -10.83 -19.41 -5.83
N LEU A 85 -10.81 -18.47 -4.87
CA LEU A 85 -10.83 -17.03 -5.12
C LEU A 85 -9.54 -16.57 -5.80
N TRP A 86 -8.36 -17.04 -5.37
CA TRP A 86 -7.10 -16.73 -6.03
C TRP A 86 -7.10 -17.20 -7.49
N GLN A 87 -7.53 -18.44 -7.75
CA GLN A 87 -7.67 -18.97 -9.11
C GLN A 87 -8.63 -18.13 -9.96
N THR A 88 -9.77 -17.74 -9.38
CA THR A 88 -10.76 -16.88 -10.05
C THR A 88 -10.21 -15.49 -10.36
N VAL A 89 -9.40 -14.91 -9.48
CA VAL A 89 -8.76 -13.60 -9.67
C VAL A 89 -7.61 -13.67 -10.68
N GLU A 90 -6.84 -14.75 -10.70
CA GLU A 90 -5.78 -15.00 -11.68
C GLU A 90 -6.34 -15.23 -13.09
N GLN A 91 -7.38 -16.05 -13.24
CA GLN A 91 -8.12 -16.18 -14.51
C GLN A 91 -8.61 -14.82 -15.02
N ARG A 92 -9.12 -13.97 -14.12
CA ARG A 92 -9.54 -12.59 -14.44
C ARG A 92 -8.38 -11.65 -14.78
N ARG A 93 -7.17 -11.88 -14.26
CA ARG A 93 -5.95 -11.15 -14.65
C ARG A 93 -5.53 -11.54 -16.06
N LEU A 94 -5.46 -12.84 -16.33
CA LEU A 94 -5.07 -13.41 -17.63
C LEU A 94 -6.05 -13.04 -18.75
N ALA A 95 -7.36 -13.01 -18.47
CA ALA A 95 -8.38 -12.60 -19.44
C ALA A 95 -8.36 -11.11 -19.79
N GLY A 96 -7.75 -10.24 -18.96
CA GLY A 96 -7.54 -8.82 -19.23
C GLY A 96 -8.80 -7.93 -19.32
N ASP A 97 -10.01 -8.49 -19.16
CA ASP A 97 -11.27 -7.75 -19.37
C ASP A 97 -11.57 -6.74 -18.24
N VAL A 98 -11.05 -5.53 -18.42
CA VAL A 98 -11.34 -4.35 -17.59
C VAL A 98 -12.77 -3.78 -17.78
N ALA A 99 -13.56 -4.26 -18.74
CA ALA A 99 -14.95 -3.84 -18.92
C ALA A 99 -15.90 -4.64 -18.01
N SER A 100 -15.73 -5.95 -17.88
CA SER A 100 -16.50 -6.75 -16.90
C SER A 100 -15.85 -6.79 -15.51
N SER A 101 -14.57 -7.18 -15.41
CA SER A 101 -13.95 -7.61 -14.14
C SER A 101 -13.47 -6.46 -13.25
N HIS A 102 -13.85 -6.49 -11.97
CA HIS A 102 -13.35 -5.56 -10.96
C HIS A 102 -11.85 -5.77 -10.68
N SER A 103 -11.43 -7.02 -10.49
CA SER A 103 -10.03 -7.38 -10.23
C SER A 103 -9.12 -6.91 -11.37
N ALA A 104 -9.52 -7.14 -12.63
CA ALA A 104 -8.77 -6.69 -13.80
C ALA A 104 -8.66 -5.16 -13.85
N ARG A 105 -9.74 -4.41 -13.56
CA ARG A 105 -9.70 -2.95 -13.45
C ARG A 105 -8.74 -2.45 -12.37
N LEU A 106 -8.61 -3.16 -11.25
CA LEU A 106 -7.74 -2.75 -10.16
C LEU A 106 -6.27 -2.96 -10.51
N MET A 107 -5.91 -4.16 -11.01
CA MET A 107 -4.56 -4.50 -11.47
C MET A 107 -4.13 -3.66 -12.67
N ALA A 108 -5.04 -3.33 -13.60
CA ALA A 108 -4.76 -2.41 -14.72
C ALA A 108 -4.50 -0.96 -14.28
N ARG A 109 -4.74 -0.60 -13.01
CA ARG A 109 -4.33 0.68 -12.39
C ARG A 109 -3.01 0.57 -11.62
N GLY A 110 -2.41 -0.62 -11.60
CA GLY A 110 -1.11 -0.94 -11.00
C GLY A 110 -1.14 -1.15 -9.49
N THR A 111 -0.11 -1.85 -9.00
CA THR A 111 0.11 -2.26 -7.60
C THR A 111 -0.16 -1.16 -6.59
N ALA A 112 0.16 0.10 -6.90
CA ALA A 112 -0.09 1.22 -6.00
C ALA A 112 -1.59 1.43 -5.68
N LYS A 113 -2.50 1.21 -6.64
CA LYS A 113 -3.96 1.27 -6.39
C LYS A 113 -4.49 -0.04 -5.81
N VAL A 114 -3.89 -1.19 -6.13
CA VAL A 114 -4.23 -2.47 -5.49
C VAL A 114 -3.94 -2.41 -4.00
N ALA A 115 -2.71 -2.04 -3.62
CA ALA A 115 -2.28 -1.87 -2.24
C ALA A 115 -3.01 -0.73 -1.52
N GLN A 116 -3.33 0.39 -2.21
CA GLN A 116 -4.21 1.42 -1.63
C GLN A 116 -5.57 0.81 -1.28
N LYS A 117 -6.16 -0.02 -2.16
CA LYS A 117 -7.49 -0.56 -1.90
C LYS A 117 -7.50 -1.56 -0.74
N PHE A 118 -6.51 -2.46 -0.65
CA PHE A 118 -6.31 -3.29 0.54
C PHE A 118 -6.16 -2.46 1.83
N GLY A 119 -5.49 -1.31 1.75
CA GLY A 119 -5.36 -0.37 2.88
C GLY A 119 -6.63 0.42 3.23
N GLU A 120 -7.56 0.59 2.30
CA GLU A 120 -8.89 1.16 2.57
C GLU A 120 -9.72 0.15 3.40
N GLU A 121 -9.95 -1.07 2.89
CA GLU A 121 -10.83 -2.03 3.56
C GLU A 121 -10.24 -2.51 4.90
N ALA A 122 -8.91 -2.56 5.03
CA ALA A 122 -8.25 -2.89 6.29
C ALA A 122 -8.44 -1.84 7.39
N VAL A 123 -8.65 -0.56 7.02
CA VAL A 123 -8.99 0.49 7.98
C VAL A 123 -10.48 0.45 8.31
N GLU A 124 -11.35 0.23 7.32
CA GLU A 124 -12.80 0.11 7.51
C GLU A 124 -13.13 -1.11 8.42
N CYS A 125 -12.46 -2.25 8.21
CA CYS A 125 -12.55 -3.42 9.10
C CYS A 125 -12.12 -3.13 10.55
N VAL A 126 -11.07 -2.32 10.75
CA VAL A 126 -10.61 -1.94 12.10
C VAL A 126 -11.60 -1.00 12.77
N ILE A 127 -12.16 -0.04 12.04
CA ILE A 127 -13.19 0.88 12.56
C ILE A 127 -14.40 0.07 13.06
N GLU A 128 -14.98 -0.78 12.22
CA GLU A 128 -16.18 -1.55 12.56
C GLU A 128 -15.93 -2.52 13.74
N ALA A 129 -14.72 -3.09 13.84
CA ALA A 129 -14.33 -3.89 14.99
C ALA A 129 -14.22 -3.05 16.29
N THR A 130 -13.64 -1.85 16.22
CA THR A 130 -13.47 -0.98 17.41
C THR A 130 -14.79 -0.43 17.97
N ILE A 131 -15.81 -0.24 17.13
CA ILE A 131 -17.16 0.16 17.57
C ILE A 131 -18.06 -1.05 17.92
N GLY A 132 -17.55 -2.28 17.82
CA GLY A 132 -18.28 -3.50 18.17
C GLY A 132 -19.32 -3.96 17.14
N ASN A 133 -19.31 -3.43 15.92
CA ASN A 133 -20.27 -3.79 14.87
C ASN A 133 -19.92 -5.14 14.23
N ARG A 134 -20.19 -6.24 14.95
CA ARG A 134 -19.91 -7.61 14.52
C ARG A 134 -20.41 -7.94 13.11
N ALA A 135 -21.54 -7.38 12.69
CA ALA A 135 -22.12 -7.66 11.37
C ALA A 135 -21.28 -7.04 10.24
N ALA A 136 -20.91 -5.76 10.35
CA ALA A 136 -20.02 -5.13 9.40
C ALA A 136 -18.59 -5.67 9.50
N THR A 137 -18.06 -5.94 10.71
CA THR A 137 -16.73 -6.56 10.88
C THR A 137 -16.57 -7.85 10.07
N VAL A 138 -17.63 -8.67 9.92
CA VAL A 138 -17.61 -9.89 9.09
C VAL A 138 -17.60 -9.57 7.58
N LEU A 139 -18.28 -8.52 7.14
CA LEU A 139 -18.24 -8.06 5.74
C LEU A 139 -16.86 -7.49 5.40
N GLU A 140 -16.38 -6.53 6.18
CA GLU A 140 -15.07 -5.91 5.96
C GLU A 140 -13.92 -6.92 6.05
N SER A 141 -14.03 -7.94 6.92
CA SER A 141 -13.06 -9.06 6.96
C SER A 141 -13.01 -9.84 5.63
N ALA A 142 -14.16 -10.01 4.96
CA ALA A 142 -14.23 -10.67 3.66
C ALA A 142 -13.63 -9.81 2.54
N ASP A 143 -13.90 -8.49 2.53
CA ASP A 143 -13.32 -7.57 1.56
C ASP A 143 -11.80 -7.35 1.78
N VAL A 144 -11.32 -7.37 3.02
CA VAL A 144 -9.88 -7.44 3.36
C VAL A 144 -9.24 -8.70 2.77
N LEU A 145 -9.86 -9.88 2.92
CA LEU A 145 -9.35 -11.12 2.35
C LEU A 145 -9.38 -11.11 0.81
N TYR A 146 -10.46 -10.59 0.20
CA TYR A 146 -10.56 -10.44 -1.25
C TYR A 146 -9.47 -9.49 -1.79
N HIS A 147 -9.27 -8.33 -1.18
CA HIS A 147 -8.26 -7.37 -1.62
C HIS A 147 -6.82 -7.83 -1.33
N LEU A 148 -6.61 -8.64 -0.29
CA LEU A 148 -5.34 -9.34 -0.05
C LEU A 148 -5.03 -10.36 -1.17
N VAL A 149 -6.02 -11.17 -1.58
CA VAL A 149 -5.87 -12.12 -2.70
C VAL A 149 -5.62 -11.40 -4.02
N VAL A 150 -6.30 -10.28 -4.30
CA VAL A 150 -6.01 -9.45 -5.49
C VAL A 150 -4.60 -8.85 -5.43
N MET A 151 -4.09 -8.51 -4.25
CA MET A 151 -2.71 -8.05 -4.07
C MET A 151 -1.68 -9.17 -4.27
N TRP A 152 -1.98 -10.41 -3.87
CA TRP A 152 -1.13 -11.57 -4.18
C TRP A 152 -1.05 -11.82 -5.69
N VAL A 153 -2.18 -11.80 -6.39
CA VAL A 153 -2.24 -11.99 -7.85
C VAL A 153 -1.55 -10.85 -8.61
N ASP A 154 -1.65 -9.59 -8.17
CA ASP A 154 -0.89 -8.46 -8.76
C ASP A 154 0.63 -8.60 -8.54
N ALA A 155 1.04 -9.16 -7.40
CA ALA A 155 2.44 -9.41 -7.06
C ALA A 155 3.02 -10.73 -7.62
N GLY A 156 2.19 -11.60 -8.19
CA GLY A 156 2.59 -12.94 -8.66
C GLY A 156 2.80 -13.98 -7.54
N ILE A 157 2.34 -13.68 -6.32
CA ILE A 157 2.41 -14.56 -5.14
C ILE A 157 1.25 -15.56 -5.21
N LYS A 158 1.53 -16.84 -4.89
CA LYS A 158 0.50 -17.89 -4.79
C LYS A 158 0.08 -18.14 -3.33
N PRO A 159 -1.12 -18.72 -3.08
CA PRO A 159 -1.59 -19.01 -1.73
C PRO A 159 -0.67 -19.99 -0.98
N GLU A 160 -0.09 -20.98 -1.66
CA GLU A 160 0.72 -22.02 -1.02
C GLU A 160 2.00 -21.47 -0.37
N GLU A 161 2.55 -20.37 -0.89
CA GLU A 161 3.68 -19.65 -0.29
C GLU A 161 3.28 -19.04 1.07
N VAL A 162 2.04 -18.55 1.18
CA VAL A 162 1.49 -17.96 2.40
C VAL A 162 1.05 -19.04 3.37
N TRP A 163 0.46 -20.14 2.89
CA TRP A 163 0.12 -21.32 3.70
C TRP A 163 1.38 -21.96 4.30
N ALA A 164 2.47 -22.06 3.54
CA ALA A 164 3.76 -22.55 4.04
C ALA A 164 4.34 -21.65 5.15
N GLU A 165 4.32 -20.32 4.98
CA GLU A 165 4.80 -19.39 6.01
C GLU A 165 3.88 -19.34 7.25
N LEU A 166 2.58 -19.58 7.10
CA LEU A 166 1.66 -19.73 8.23
C LEU A 166 1.89 -21.05 8.97
N ALA A 167 2.04 -22.17 8.27
CA ALA A 167 2.41 -23.46 8.86
C ALA A 167 3.76 -23.39 9.60
N ARG A 168 4.76 -22.68 9.04
CA ARG A 168 6.07 -22.45 9.68
C ARG A 168 5.99 -21.62 10.98
N ARG A 169 4.87 -20.92 11.24
CA ARG A 169 4.62 -20.19 12.49
C ARG A 169 3.64 -20.93 13.42
N GLN A 170 2.92 -21.94 12.92
CA GLN A 170 1.94 -22.69 13.69
C GLN A 170 2.63 -23.43 14.85
N GLY A 171 2.00 -23.43 16.04
CA GLY A 171 2.58 -23.98 17.26
C GLY A 171 3.64 -23.11 17.95
N ILE A 172 4.18 -22.08 17.29
CA ILE A 172 5.06 -21.09 17.92
C ILE A 172 4.19 -19.99 18.53
N SER A 173 4.40 -19.64 19.80
CA SER A 173 3.65 -18.53 20.42
C SER A 173 3.98 -17.21 19.72
N GLY A 174 3.01 -16.31 19.56
CA GLY A 174 3.22 -15.05 18.84
C GLY A 174 4.32 -14.16 19.42
N ILE A 175 4.63 -14.31 20.71
CA ILE A 175 5.76 -13.66 21.39
C ILE A 175 7.09 -14.31 20.95
N ALA A 176 7.18 -15.64 21.00
CA ALA A 176 8.38 -16.37 20.58
C ALA A 176 8.65 -16.22 19.08
N GLU A 177 7.62 -16.24 18.23
CA GLU A 177 7.76 -16.01 16.79
C GLU A 177 8.25 -14.59 16.50
N LYS A 178 7.67 -13.57 17.15
CA LYS A 178 8.11 -12.17 17.01
C LYS A 178 9.57 -11.97 17.46
N ALA A 179 10.01 -12.68 18.49
CA ALA A 179 11.39 -12.66 18.98
C ALA A 179 12.38 -13.47 18.12
N ALA A 180 11.95 -14.60 17.55
CA ALA A 180 12.79 -15.49 16.74
C ALA A 180 12.99 -15.03 15.28
N ARG A 181 12.21 -14.04 14.81
CA ARG A 181 12.40 -13.42 13.48
C ARG A 181 13.83 -12.88 13.33
N PRO A 182 14.64 -13.38 12.38
CA PRO A 182 15.98 -12.85 12.15
C PRO A 182 15.92 -11.38 11.77
N ALA A 183 16.61 -10.51 12.51
CA ALA A 183 16.68 -9.07 12.23
C ALA A 183 17.18 -8.78 10.80
N GLY A 184 18.02 -9.68 10.26
CA GLY A 184 18.46 -9.68 8.86
C GLY A 184 17.32 -9.80 7.84
N ILE A 185 16.26 -10.59 8.11
CA ILE A 185 15.13 -10.77 7.18
C ILE A 185 14.26 -9.52 7.12
N ILE A 186 13.96 -8.89 8.27
CA ILE A 186 13.20 -7.63 8.31
C ILE A 186 13.96 -6.53 7.54
N ARG A 187 15.28 -6.48 7.69
CA ARG A 187 16.16 -5.53 7.00
C ARG A 187 16.32 -5.83 5.51
N ALA A 188 16.43 -7.11 5.11
CA ALA A 188 16.59 -7.55 3.72
C ALA A 188 15.30 -7.37 2.89
N ALA A 189 14.13 -7.61 3.50
CA ALA A 189 12.83 -7.35 2.89
C ALA A 189 12.47 -5.84 2.86
N GLY A 190 13.34 -4.96 3.35
CA GLY A 190 13.16 -3.50 3.32
C GLY A 190 11.92 -2.99 4.05
N THR A 191 11.35 -3.78 4.96
CA THR A 191 10.00 -3.56 5.48
C THR A 191 10.00 -2.79 6.79
N THR A 192 9.43 -1.59 6.76
CA THR A 192 9.09 -0.80 7.96
C THR A 192 7.82 -1.38 8.60
N LYS A 193 7.93 -2.56 9.21
CA LYS A 193 6.87 -3.05 10.11
C LYS A 193 6.73 -2.06 11.27
N LEU A 194 5.49 -1.64 11.53
CA LEU A 194 5.14 -0.95 12.76
C LEU A 194 5.36 -1.91 13.96
N PRO A 195 5.76 -1.38 15.14
CA PRO A 195 6.29 -2.18 16.24
C PRO A 195 5.28 -3.15 16.87
#